data_AF-A0A075AQD0-F1
#
_entry.id   AF-A0A075AQD0-F1
#
_cell.length_a   1.000
_cell.length_b   1.000
_cell.length_c   1.000
_cell.angle_alpha   90.00
_cell.angle_beta   90.00
_cell.angle_gamma   90.00
#
_symmetry.space_group_name_H-M   'P 1'
#
loop_
_entity.id
_entity.type
_entity.pdbx_description
1 polymer ?
#
loop_
_entity_poly.entity_id
_entity_poly.type
_entity_poly.pdbx_seq_one_letter_code
_entity_poly.pdbx_strand_id
1 'polypeptide(L)'
;MHPYTIVANVIWLIVIGIPIALMHAVTAMIQFITIIGIGTAIQNLRLSLFALWPFGKKIRNAHLPTKYEQLPRFRAEHIRTAPMASYEYA
;
A
#
# COMPACT_ATOMS: atom_id res chain seq x y z
N MET A 1 -14.34 3.55 -14.74
CA MET A 1 -13.85 2.21 -14.41
C MET A 1 -14.19 1.31 -15.57
N HIS A 2 -13.26 0.48 -16.05
CA HIS A 2 -13.56 -0.36 -17.19
C HIS A 2 -14.36 -1.61 -16.75
N PRO A 3 -15.30 -2.11 -17.56
CA PRO A 3 -16.21 -3.19 -17.16
C PRO A 3 -15.48 -4.50 -16.81
N TYR A 4 -14.33 -4.76 -17.43
CA TYR A 4 -13.52 -5.95 -17.14
C TYR A 4 -13.02 -6.04 -15.69
N THR A 5 -12.83 -4.90 -15.01
CA THR A 5 -12.34 -4.87 -13.63
C THR A 5 -13.38 -5.42 -12.65
N ILE A 6 -14.66 -5.22 -12.93
CA ILE A 6 -15.77 -5.71 -12.09
C ILE A 6 -15.87 -7.23 -12.23
N VAL A 7 -15.83 -7.73 -13.47
CA VAL A 7 -15.87 -9.16 -13.77
C VAL A 7 -14.69 -9.90 -13.12
N ALA A 8 -13.47 -9.34 -13.22
CA ALA A 8 -12.29 -9.92 -12.58
C ALA A 8 -12.38 -9.96 -11.05
N ASN A 9 -12.91 -8.90 -10.40
CA ASN A 9 -13.10 -8.89 -8.94
C ASN A 9 -14.16 -9.91 -8.48
N VAL A 10 -15.26 -10.07 -9.23
CA VAL A 10 -16.32 -11.04 -8.90
C VAL A 10 -15.80 -12.48 -9.04
N ILE A 11 -15.11 -12.79 -10.15
CA ILE A 11 -14.49 -14.11 -10.35
C ILE A 11 -13.47 -14.39 -9.26
N TRP A 12 -12.62 -13.41 -8.95
CA TRP A 12 -11.61 -13.53 -7.90
C TRP A 12 -12.22 -13.84 -6.53
N LEU A 13 -13.26 -13.10 -6.11
CA LEU A 13 -13.92 -13.28 -4.82
C LEU A 13 -14.44 -14.71 -4.61
N ILE A 14 -15.03 -15.29 -5.67
CA ILE A 14 -15.62 -16.64 -5.62
C ILE A 14 -14.56 -17.73 -5.59
N VAL A 15 -13.48 -17.59 -6.38
CA VAL A 15 -12.46 -18.64 -6.52
C VAL A 15 -11.48 -18.65 -5.34
N ILE A 16 -11.03 -17.47 -4.92
CA ILE A 16 -9.84 -17.33 -4.05
C ILE A 16 -9.98 -16.20 -3.00
N GLY A 17 -10.76 -15.15 -3.27
CA GLY A 17 -10.77 -13.93 -2.45
C GLY A 17 -11.33 -14.12 -1.04
N ILE A 18 -12.47 -14.80 -0.89
CA ILE A 18 -13.08 -15.09 0.42
C ILE A 18 -12.17 -15.94 1.32
N PRO A 19 -11.62 -17.09 0.88
CA PRO A 19 -10.74 -17.90 1.73
C PRO A 19 -9.46 -17.14 2.13
N ILE A 20 -8.86 -16.35 1.24
CA ILE A 20 -7.69 -15.51 1.59
C ILE A 20 -8.04 -14.47 2.65
N ALA A 21 -9.17 -13.77 2.50
CA ALA A 21 -9.62 -12.77 3.45
C ALA A 21 -9.83 -13.37 4.86
N LEU A 22 -10.38 -14.58 4.91
CA LEU A 22 -10.62 -15.34 6.14
C LEU A 22 -9.28 -15.76 6.80
N MET A 23 -8.32 -16.27 6.03
CA MET A 23 -6.99 -16.64 6.53
C MET A 23 -6.27 -15.45 7.16
N HIS A 24 -6.34 -14.27 6.53
CA HIS A 24 -5.76 -13.05 7.10
C HIS A 24 -6.49 -12.59 8.38
N ALA A 25 -7.82 -12.72 8.44
CA ALA A 25 -8.58 -12.39 9.65
C ALA A 25 -8.23 -13.31 10.83
N VAL A 26 -8.12 -14.62 10.59
CA VAL A 26 -7.72 -15.60 11.60
C VAL A 26 -6.27 -15.37 12.04
N THR A 27 -5.36 -15.14 11.09
CA THR A 27 -3.95 -14.82 11.39
C THR A 27 -3.82 -13.53 12.20
N ALA A 28 -4.62 -12.50 11.88
CA ALA A 28 -4.66 -11.26 12.65
C ALA A 28 -5.16 -11.51 14.08
N MET A 29 -6.19 -12.34 14.25
CA MET A 29 -6.72 -12.72 15.58
C MET A 29 -5.64 -13.43 16.43
N ILE A 30 -4.88 -14.34 15.82
CA ILE A 30 -3.78 -15.05 16.49
C ILE A 30 -2.65 -14.08 16.85
N GLN A 31 -2.32 -13.15 15.96
CA GLN A 31 -1.29 -12.14 16.20
C GLN A 31 -1.70 -11.08 17.22
N PHE A 32 -2.99 -10.86 17.46
CA PHE A 32 -3.43 -9.99 18.56
C PHE A 32 -3.07 -10.56 19.94
N ILE A 33 -2.95 -11.88 20.06
CA ILE A 33 -2.58 -12.55 21.32
C ILE A 33 -1.09 -12.35 21.61
N THR A 34 -0.25 -12.16 20.58
CA THR A 34 1.16 -11.82 20.78
C THR A 34 1.28 -10.31 20.88
N ILE A 35 1.74 -9.77 22.01
CA ILE A 35 1.91 -8.31 22.21
C ILE A 35 2.79 -7.70 21.08
N ILE A 36 3.72 -8.49 20.54
CA ILE A 36 4.58 -8.15 19.39
C ILE A 36 3.78 -8.09 18.08
N GLY A 37 2.72 -8.89 17.94
CA GLY A 37 1.94 -9.06 16.73
C GLY A 37 0.94 -7.94 16.44
N ILE A 38 0.72 -6.97 17.35
CA ILE A 38 -0.25 -5.87 17.13
C ILE A 38 0.03 -5.09 15.83
N GLY A 39 1.29 -4.77 15.55
CA GLY A 39 1.65 -4.07 14.31
C GLY A 39 1.34 -4.92 13.06
N THR A 40 1.68 -6.21 13.13
CA THR A 40 1.46 -7.16 12.03
C THR A 40 -0.02 -7.53 11.87
N ALA A 41 -0.80 -7.54 12.94
CA ALA A 41 -2.24 -7.79 12.93
C ALA A 41 -2.98 -6.69 12.18
N ILE A 42 -2.63 -5.42 12.43
CA ILE A 42 -3.18 -4.27 11.68
C ILE A 42 -2.83 -4.38 10.19
N GLN A 43 -1.61 -4.81 9.86
CA GLN A 43 -1.18 -5.00 8.47
C GLN A 43 -1.95 -6.15 7.80
N ASN A 44 -2.16 -7.26 8.50
CA ASN A 44 -2.98 -8.38 8.02
C ASN A 44 -4.44 -8.01 7.78
N LEU A 45 -5.03 -7.18 8.64
CA LEU A 45 -6.39 -6.66 8.42
C LEU A 45 -6.47 -5.77 7.17
N ARG A 46 -5.46 -4.92 6.93
CA ARG A 46 -5.39 -4.09 5.71
C ARG A 46 -5.19 -4.94 4.45
N LEU A 47 -4.38 -6.00 4.54
CA LEU A 47 -4.17 -6.95 3.45
C LEU A 47 -5.43 -7.76 3.15
N SER A 48 -6.18 -8.17 4.17
CA SER A 48 -7.49 -8.81 4.01
C SER A 48 -8.41 -7.92 3.18
N LEU A 49 -8.56 -6.64 3.57
CA LEU A 49 -9.40 -5.70 2.84
C LEU A 49 -8.92 -5.45 1.40
N PHE A 50 -7.61 -5.44 1.18
CA PHE A 50 -7.02 -5.33 -0.16
C PHE A 50 -7.26 -6.59 -1.01
N ALA A 51 -7.24 -7.78 -0.39
CA ALA A 51 -7.45 -9.06 -1.05
C ALA A 51 -8.89 -9.26 -1.53
N LEU A 52 -9.89 -8.60 -0.92
CA LEU A 52 -11.27 -8.59 -1.43
C LEU A 52 -11.41 -7.85 -2.77
N TRP A 53 -10.61 -6.80 -2.99
CA TRP A 53 -10.72 -5.93 -4.16
C TRP A 53 -9.34 -5.60 -4.76
N PRO A 54 -8.67 -6.59 -5.38
CA PRO A 54 -7.32 -6.40 -5.90
C PRO A 54 -7.29 -5.51 -7.14
N PHE A 55 -8.35 -5.48 -7.95
CA PHE A 55 -8.34 -4.82 -9.25
C PHE A 55 -9.01 -3.45 -9.23
N GLY A 56 -8.41 -2.48 -9.94
CA GLY A 56 -8.99 -1.15 -10.17
C GLY A 56 -8.21 0.03 -9.57
N LYS A 57 -7.10 -0.22 -8.87
CA LYS A 57 -6.24 0.86 -8.37
C LYS A 57 -5.40 1.43 -9.50
N LYS A 58 -5.59 2.72 -9.78
CA LYS A 58 -4.70 3.48 -10.69
C LYS A 58 -3.42 3.80 -9.96
N ILE A 59 -2.30 3.28 -10.45
CA ILE A 59 -0.97 3.70 -9.98
C ILE A 59 -0.77 5.12 -10.50
N ARG A 60 -0.72 6.09 -9.60
CA ARG A 60 -0.34 7.46 -9.95
C ARG A 60 1.17 7.49 -9.98
N ASN A 61 1.74 7.74 -11.15
CA ASN A 61 3.17 7.97 -11.27
C ASN A 61 3.48 9.25 -10.50
N ALA A 62 4.23 9.12 -9.40
CA ALA A 62 4.84 10.29 -8.80
C ALA A 62 5.74 10.91 -9.85
N HIS A 63 5.56 12.20 -10.15
CA HIS A 63 6.44 12.92 -11.05
C HIS A 63 7.75 13.22 -10.31
N LEU A 64 8.50 12.16 -9.99
CA LEU A 64 9.87 12.30 -9.55
C LEU A 64 10.69 12.73 -10.77
N PRO A 65 11.62 13.67 -10.62
CA PRO A 65 12.55 14.00 -11.68
C PRO A 65 13.31 12.74 -12.09
N THR A 66 12.99 12.19 -13.27
CA THR A 66 13.61 10.97 -13.80
C THR A 66 15.06 11.20 -14.22
N LYS A 67 15.48 12.47 -14.31
CA LYS A 67 16.85 12.87 -14.63
C LYS A 67 17.55 13.46 -13.38
N TYR A 68 18.76 12.97 -13.09
CA TYR A 68 19.62 13.52 -12.03
C TYR A 68 19.92 15.01 -12.22
N GLU A 69 19.94 15.47 -13.46
CA GLU A 69 20.15 16.87 -13.85
C GLU A 69 19.02 17.80 -13.37
N GLN A 70 17.82 17.27 -13.13
CA GLN A 70 16.69 18.01 -12.58
C GLN A 70 16.65 17.98 -11.04
N LEU A 71 17.46 17.13 -10.40
CA LEU A 71 17.52 17.02 -8.94
C LEU A 71 17.94 18.31 -8.25
N PRO A 72 18.96 19.10 -8.70
CA PRO A 72 19.35 20.30 -7.98
C PRO A 72 18.22 21.33 -7.92
N ARG A 73 17.42 21.47 -8.99
CA ARG A 73 16.27 22.36 -9.06
C ARG A 73 15.11 21.87 -8.20
N PHE A 74 14.72 20.59 -8.36
CA PHE A 74 13.64 19.97 -7.59
C PHE A 74 13.94 19.97 -6.09
N ARG A 75 15.19 19.66 -5.73
CA ARG A 75 15.68 19.66 -4.37
C ARG A 75 15.76 21.08 -3.81
N ALA A 76 16.23 22.08 -4.57
CA ALA A 76 16.25 23.47 -4.10
C ALA A 76 14.86 24.04 -3.81
N GLU A 77 13.84 23.63 -4.57
CA GLU A 77 12.45 24.03 -4.35
C GLU A 77 11.84 23.36 -3.11
N HIS A 78 12.04 22.05 -2.94
CA HIS A 78 11.51 21.30 -1.79
C HIS A 78 12.32 21.52 -0.50
N ILE A 79 13.65 21.75 -0.59
CA ILE A 79 14.53 22.08 0.56
C ILE A 79 14.19 23.44 1.12
N ARG A 80 13.91 24.44 0.27
CA ARG A 80 13.57 25.80 0.74
C ARG A 80 12.34 25.81 1.66
N THR A 81 11.43 24.87 1.47
CA THR A 81 10.20 24.72 2.26
C THR A 81 10.28 23.64 3.33
N ALA A 82 11.32 22.80 3.30
CA ALA A 82 11.53 21.79 4.32
C ALA A 82 12.08 22.47 5.58
N PRO A 83 11.56 22.15 6.79
CA PRO A 83 12.26 22.53 8.01
C PRO A 83 13.67 21.94 7.94
N MET A 84 14.68 22.81 7.92
CA MET A 84 16.06 22.61 7.42
C MET A 84 16.93 21.60 8.22
N ALA A 85 16.42 20.45 8.64
CA ALA A 85 17.12 19.59 9.59
C ALA A 85 16.86 18.07 9.51
N SER A 86 16.27 17.52 8.44
CA SER A 86 15.91 16.08 8.45
C SER A 86 16.80 15.14 7.61
N TYR A 87 17.82 15.63 6.88
CA TYR A 87 18.62 14.78 5.96
C TYR A 87 20.13 15.03 6.01
N GLU A 88 20.66 15.66 7.05
CA GLU A 88 22.11 15.88 7.14
C GLU A 88 22.90 14.54 7.10
N TYR A 89 22.32 13.37 7.44
CA TYR A 89 22.99 12.06 7.34
C TYR A 89 22.02 10.84 7.21
N ALA A 90 21.36 10.64 6.06
CA ALA A 90 20.74 9.34 5.75
C ALA A 90 20.72 9.05 4.24
#